data_AF-M4PL77-F1
#
_entry.id   AF-M4PL77-F1
#
_cell.length_a   1.000
_cell.length_b   1.000
_cell.length_c   1.000
_cell.angle_alpha   90.00
_cell.angle_beta   90.00
_cell.angle_gamma   90.00
#
_symmetry.space_group_name_H-M   'P 1'
#
loop_
_entity.id
_entity.type
_entity.pdbx_description
1 polymer ?
#
loop_
_entity_poly.entity_id
_entity_poly.type
_entity_poly.pdbx_seq_one_letter_code
_entity_poly.pdbx_strand_id
1 'polypeptide(L)'
;VLRHFITTEVIRVNEEITTPEGKKTTLTAEALTNGQYAAVKTLIKNRADVNASPEPAISAGIQGGCFQGGKAIKHLKRVVEAGAHINTPPGSMSPLAAAVQSANEASNPKAANRIVNFLLQRGADLSSTDHIGTPALHLATAAGNHKTAKLLLDKG
;
A
#
# COMPACT_ATOMS: atom_id res chain seq x y z
N VAL A 1 -23.06 9.10 1.66
CA VAL A 1 -23.51 7.80 2.20
C VAL A 1 -22.55 7.28 3.27
N LEU A 2 -21.33 6.81 2.94
CA LEU A 2 -20.39 6.25 3.94
C LEU A 2 -20.10 7.18 5.15
N ARG A 3 -19.84 8.47 4.91
CA ARG A 3 -19.64 9.46 6.00
C ARG A 3 -20.85 9.54 6.94
N HIS A 4 -22.07 9.50 6.39
CA HIS A 4 -23.30 9.61 7.17
C HIS A 4 -23.45 8.41 8.09
N PHE A 5 -23.23 7.18 7.58
CA PHE A 5 -23.31 5.97 8.39
C PHE A 5 -22.29 5.91 9.53
N ILE A 6 -21.08 6.44 9.33
CA ILE A 6 -20.09 6.55 10.40
C ILE A 6 -20.55 7.57 11.46
N THR A 7 -21.05 8.74 11.05
CA THR A 7 -21.49 9.78 11.99
C THR A 7 -22.75 9.41 12.78
N THR A 8 -23.58 8.53 12.25
CA THR A 8 -24.77 8.01 12.93
C THR A 8 -24.47 6.75 13.76
N GLU A 9 -23.19 6.39 13.92
CA GLU A 9 -22.71 5.19 14.63
C GLU A 9 -23.29 3.87 14.12
N VAL A 10 -23.84 3.85 12.90
CA VAL A 10 -24.34 2.63 12.24
C VAL A 10 -23.17 1.73 11.85
N ILE A 11 -22.00 2.32 11.62
CA ILE A 11 -20.76 1.61 11.28
C ILE A 11 -19.65 2.11 12.20
N ARG A 12 -19.02 1.19 12.95
CA ARG A 12 -17.80 1.51 13.70
C ARG A 12 -16.61 1.50 12.75
N VAL A 13 -15.88 2.61 12.68
CA VAL A 13 -14.85 2.83 11.64
C VAL A 13 -13.69 1.81 11.69
N ASN A 14 -13.41 1.29 12.89
CA ASN A 14 -12.32 0.33 13.17
C ASN A 14 -12.85 -1.07 13.52
N GLU A 15 -14.09 -1.38 13.14
CA GLU A 15 -14.63 -2.71 13.34
C GLU A 15 -13.90 -3.73 12.47
N GLU A 16 -13.57 -4.86 13.08
CA GLU A 16 -13.13 -6.04 12.33
C GLU A 16 -14.34 -6.62 11.61
N ILE A 17 -14.21 -6.82 10.31
CA ILE A 17 -15.20 -7.47 9.47
C ILE A 17 -14.62 -8.77 8.92
N THR A 18 -15.49 -9.73 8.64
CA THR A 18 -15.12 -10.98 7.99
C THR A 18 -15.60 -10.93 6.54
N THR A 19 -14.68 -11.10 5.58
CA THR A 19 -15.05 -11.18 4.16
C THR A 19 -15.80 -12.49 3.88
N PRO A 20 -16.48 -12.63 2.72
CA PRO A 20 -17.14 -13.88 2.34
C PRO A 20 -16.21 -15.11 2.35
N GLU A 21 -14.90 -14.88 2.14
CA GLU A 21 -13.86 -15.91 2.16
C GLU A 21 -13.37 -16.25 3.58
N GLY A 22 -13.96 -15.66 4.63
CA GLY A 22 -13.58 -15.88 6.02
C GLY A 22 -12.36 -15.09 6.49
N LYS A 23 -11.85 -14.14 5.69
CA LYS A 23 -10.70 -13.32 6.08
C LYS A 23 -11.15 -12.20 7.01
N LYS A 24 -10.51 -12.09 8.17
CA LYS A 24 -10.65 -10.94 9.07
C LYS A 24 -9.91 -9.74 8.50
N THR A 25 -10.60 -8.60 8.39
CA THR A 25 -10.08 -7.36 7.83
C THR A 25 -10.79 -6.15 8.43
N THR A 26 -10.48 -4.95 7.94
CA THR A 26 -11.20 -3.71 8.29
C THR A 26 -11.74 -3.05 7.04
N LEU A 27 -12.70 -2.14 7.20
CA LEU A 27 -13.25 -1.35 6.09
C LEU A 27 -12.16 -0.58 5.32
N THR A 28 -11.13 -0.11 6.02
CA THR A 28 -10.03 0.65 5.41
C THR A 28 -9.14 -0.25 4.57
N ALA A 29 -8.80 -1.44 5.06
CA ALA A 29 -8.03 -2.42 4.30
C ALA A 29 -8.81 -2.91 3.08
N GLU A 30 -10.12 -3.19 3.23
CA GLU A 30 -10.97 -3.58 2.10
C GLU A 30 -11.04 -2.48 1.03
N ALA A 31 -11.22 -1.23 1.44
CA ALA A 31 -11.23 -0.10 0.51
C ALA A 31 -9.88 0.11 -0.19
N LEU A 32 -8.76 -0.17 0.48
CA LEU A 32 -7.41 -0.12 -0.11
C LEU A 32 -7.26 -1.19 -1.19
N THR A 33 -7.57 -2.44 -0.86
CA THR A 33 -7.48 -3.61 -1.76
C THR A 33 -8.36 -3.46 -2.99
N ASN A 34 -9.52 -2.82 -2.86
CA ASN A 34 -10.45 -2.58 -3.98
C ASN A 34 -10.21 -1.26 -4.73
N GLY A 35 -9.11 -0.54 -4.46
CA GLY A 35 -8.80 0.71 -5.17
C GLY A 35 -9.73 1.89 -4.85
N GLN A 36 -10.54 1.79 -3.80
CA GLN A 36 -11.58 2.75 -3.45
C GLN A 36 -11.02 3.93 -2.64
N TYR A 37 -10.08 4.69 -3.23
CA TYR A 37 -9.39 5.75 -2.50
C TYR A 37 -10.33 6.82 -1.90
N ALA A 38 -11.48 7.09 -2.52
CA ALA A 38 -12.47 8.01 -1.95
C ALA A 38 -13.05 7.51 -0.61
N ALA A 39 -13.26 6.20 -0.49
CA ALA A 39 -13.66 5.55 0.76
C ALA A 39 -12.50 5.60 1.77
N VAL A 40 -11.28 5.20 1.37
CA VAL A 40 -10.07 5.29 2.22
C VAL A 40 -9.89 6.69 2.81
N LYS A 41 -10.01 7.73 1.98
CA LYS A 41 -9.92 9.13 2.42
C LYS A 41 -11.01 9.49 3.44
N THR A 42 -12.21 8.95 3.29
CA THR A 42 -13.32 9.19 4.22
C THR A 42 -13.09 8.47 5.54
N LEU A 43 -12.61 7.23 5.49
CA LEU A 43 -12.30 6.42 6.67
C LEU A 43 -11.15 7.06 7.49
N ILE A 44 -10.05 7.43 6.85
CA ILE A 44 -8.93 8.15 7.51
C ILE A 44 -9.41 9.45 8.17
N LYS A 45 -10.29 10.22 7.52
CA LYS A 45 -10.88 11.44 8.11
C LYS A 45 -11.70 11.18 9.37
N ASN A 46 -12.26 9.97 9.49
CA ASN A 46 -13.00 9.54 10.67
C ASN A 46 -12.12 8.70 11.62
N ARG A 47 -10.79 8.89 11.58
CA ARG A 47 -9.82 8.25 12.49
C ARG A 47 -9.77 6.72 12.35
N ALA A 48 -9.94 6.22 11.13
CA ALA A 48 -9.66 4.83 10.86
C ALA A 48 -8.18 4.49 11.15
N ASP A 49 -7.96 3.40 11.87
CA ASP A 49 -6.64 2.80 12.04
C ASP A 49 -6.31 2.00 10.78
N VAL A 50 -5.34 2.53 10.03
CA VAL A 50 -4.88 1.91 8.78
C VAL A 50 -4.12 0.61 9.02
N ASN A 51 -3.61 0.37 10.23
CA ASN A 51 -2.81 -0.83 10.57
C ASN A 51 -3.62 -1.92 11.29
N ALA A 52 -4.93 -1.73 11.46
CA ALA A 52 -5.79 -2.69 12.18
C ALA A 52 -6.08 -4.00 11.40
N SER A 53 -5.61 -4.12 10.15
CA SER A 53 -5.71 -5.35 9.36
C SER A 53 -4.34 -6.04 9.27
N PRO A 54 -4.28 -7.39 9.19
CA PRO A 54 -3.03 -8.11 8.97
C PRO A 54 -2.32 -7.72 7.67
N GLU A 55 -3.07 -7.29 6.66
CA GLU A 55 -2.51 -6.85 5.39
C GLU A 55 -1.96 -5.42 5.51
N PRO A 56 -0.67 -5.17 5.20
CA PRO A 56 -0.11 -3.83 5.29
C PRO A 56 -0.84 -2.83 4.38
N ALA A 57 -1.29 -1.71 4.96
CA ALA A 57 -2.11 -0.73 4.25
C ALA A 57 -1.50 -0.19 2.95
N ILE A 58 -0.19 0.07 2.96
CA ILE A 58 0.49 0.59 1.78
C ILE A 58 0.53 -0.48 0.69
N SER A 59 0.89 -1.72 1.04
CA SER A 59 0.93 -2.85 0.11
C SER A 59 -0.45 -3.10 -0.52
N ALA A 60 -1.50 -3.18 0.31
CA ALA A 60 -2.88 -3.31 -0.12
C ALA A 60 -3.30 -2.16 -1.05
N GLY A 61 -2.94 -0.92 -0.73
CA GLY A 61 -3.25 0.25 -1.55
C GLY A 61 -2.48 0.30 -2.87
N ILE A 62 -1.27 -0.24 -2.93
CA ILE A 62 -0.50 -0.36 -4.18
C ILE A 62 -1.15 -1.43 -5.07
N GLN A 63 -1.35 -2.64 -4.55
CA GLN A 63 -1.89 -3.78 -5.31
C GLN A 63 -3.34 -3.53 -5.74
N GLY A 64 -4.15 -2.93 -4.87
CA GLY A 64 -5.52 -2.52 -5.18
C GLY A 64 -5.63 -1.30 -6.10
N GLY A 65 -4.52 -0.64 -6.44
CA GLY A 65 -4.52 0.50 -7.37
C GLY A 65 -5.01 1.82 -6.78
N CYS A 66 -5.07 1.96 -5.45
CA CYS A 66 -5.41 3.22 -4.78
C CYS A 66 -4.43 4.37 -5.11
N PHE A 67 -3.19 4.03 -5.45
CA PHE A 67 -2.09 4.98 -5.69
C PHE A 67 -1.71 5.08 -7.17
N GLN A 68 -2.67 5.40 -8.03
CA GLN A 68 -2.43 5.51 -9.48
C GLN A 68 -2.59 6.94 -10.02
N GLY A 69 -2.12 7.13 -11.26
CA GLY A 69 -2.25 8.38 -12.01
C GLY A 69 -1.54 9.59 -11.38
N GLY A 70 -1.94 10.79 -11.80
CA GLY A 70 -1.31 12.05 -11.35
C GLY A 70 -1.44 12.35 -9.86
N LYS A 71 -2.29 11.61 -9.12
CA LYS A 71 -2.52 11.78 -7.67
C LYS A 71 -1.90 10.67 -6.82
N ALA A 72 -1.23 9.69 -7.41
CA ALA A 72 -0.62 8.54 -6.73
C ALA A 72 0.11 8.92 -5.44
N ILE A 73 1.08 9.82 -5.53
CA ILE A 73 1.90 10.26 -4.38
C ILE A 73 1.07 11.02 -3.35
N LYS A 74 0.08 11.82 -3.77
CA LYS A 74 -0.82 12.52 -2.84
C LYS A 74 -1.69 11.52 -2.07
N HIS A 75 -2.11 10.45 -2.72
CA HIS A 75 -2.92 9.41 -2.13
C HIS A 75 -2.12 8.59 -1.13
N LEU A 76 -0.93 8.14 -1.53
CA LEU A 76 0.01 7.42 -0.69
C LEU A 76 0.43 8.23 0.53
N LYS A 77 0.80 9.51 0.35
CA LYS A 77 1.14 10.43 1.45
C LYS A 77 0.06 10.47 2.52
N ARG A 78 -1.22 10.52 2.14
CA ARG A 78 -2.33 10.56 3.10
C ARG A 78 -2.42 9.29 3.93
N VAL A 79 -2.12 8.13 3.35
CA VAL A 79 -2.14 6.84 4.06
C VAL A 79 -0.94 6.76 5.02
N VAL A 80 0.24 7.22 4.59
CA VAL A 80 1.42 7.34 5.47
C VAL A 80 1.21 8.34 6.61
N GLU A 81 0.61 9.51 6.34
CA GLU A 81 0.26 10.52 7.34
C GLU A 81 -0.81 10.03 8.33
N ALA A 82 -1.59 9.01 7.96
CA ALA A 82 -2.53 8.33 8.85
C ALA A 82 -1.86 7.25 9.72
N GLY A 83 -0.53 7.09 9.64
CA GLY A 83 0.24 6.17 10.46
C GLY A 83 0.58 4.83 9.79
N ALA A 84 0.32 4.67 8.49
CA ALA A 84 0.63 3.41 7.80
C ALA A 84 2.13 3.13 7.83
N HIS A 85 2.48 1.89 8.20
CA HIS A 85 3.88 1.50 8.31
C HIS A 85 4.57 1.43 6.93
N ILE A 86 5.73 2.08 6.84
CA ILE A 86 6.60 2.05 5.64
C ILE A 86 7.30 0.68 5.51
N ASN A 87 7.61 0.06 6.64
CA ASN A 87 8.24 -1.24 6.74
C ASN A 87 7.29 -2.21 7.43
N THR A 88 7.37 -3.49 7.10
CA THR A 88 6.50 -4.52 7.63
C THR A 88 7.31 -5.71 8.12
N PRO A 89 6.75 -6.55 9.01
CA PRO A 89 7.44 -7.75 9.47
C PRO A 89 7.77 -8.70 8.31
N PRO A 90 8.85 -9.48 8.41
CA PRO A 90 9.15 -10.56 7.46
C PRO A 90 7.95 -11.50 7.28
N GLY A 91 7.78 -12.02 6.06
CA GLY A 91 6.66 -12.91 5.71
C GLY A 91 5.37 -12.21 5.30
N SER A 92 5.29 -10.88 5.43
CA SER A 92 4.25 -10.06 4.82
C SER A 92 4.71 -9.45 3.50
N MET A 93 3.76 -9.07 2.64
CA MET A 93 4.08 -8.25 1.47
C MET A 93 4.56 -6.87 1.92
N SER A 94 5.86 -6.59 1.77
CA SER A 94 6.37 -5.26 2.11
C SER A 94 5.90 -4.17 1.14
N PRO A 95 5.72 -2.92 1.60
CA PRO A 95 5.36 -1.80 0.73
C PRO A 95 6.34 -1.59 -0.43
N LEU A 96 7.65 -1.78 -0.18
CA LEU A 96 8.67 -1.63 -1.20
C LEU A 96 8.60 -2.76 -2.23
N ALA A 97 8.46 -4.03 -1.81
CA ALA A 97 8.29 -5.15 -2.73
C ALA A 97 7.01 -5.00 -3.57
N ALA A 98 5.88 -4.61 -2.96
CA ALA A 98 4.64 -4.32 -3.68
C ALA A 98 4.81 -3.21 -4.73
N ALA A 99 5.52 -2.13 -4.38
CA ALA A 99 5.81 -1.05 -5.32
C ALA A 99 6.67 -1.51 -6.49
N VAL A 100 7.65 -2.39 -6.25
CA VAL A 100 8.50 -2.95 -7.31
C VAL A 100 7.71 -3.88 -8.23
N GLN A 101 6.89 -4.78 -7.68
CA GLN A 101 6.02 -5.65 -8.50
C GLN A 101 5.09 -4.82 -9.38
N SER A 102 4.43 -3.81 -8.79
CA SER A 102 3.58 -2.88 -9.55
C SER A 102 4.36 -2.14 -10.62
N ALA A 103 5.61 -1.73 -10.35
CA ALA A 103 6.46 -1.05 -11.33
C ALA A 103 6.95 -1.96 -12.46
N ASN A 104 7.07 -3.27 -12.22
CA ASN A 104 7.43 -4.25 -13.24
C ASN A 104 6.29 -4.48 -14.25
N GLU A 105 5.04 -4.33 -13.81
CA GLU A 105 3.84 -4.57 -14.63
C GLU A 105 3.22 -3.27 -15.18
N ALA A 106 3.68 -2.10 -14.71
CA ALA A 106 3.06 -0.82 -15.04
C ALA A 106 3.25 -0.42 -16.51
N SER A 107 2.14 -0.07 -17.18
CA SER A 107 2.17 0.55 -18.52
C SER A 107 2.88 1.91 -18.53
N ASN A 108 3.03 2.56 -17.36
CA ASN A 108 3.82 3.78 -17.19
C ASN A 108 4.86 3.61 -16.07
N PRO A 109 6.06 3.09 -16.39
CA PRO A 109 7.11 2.84 -15.41
C PRO A 109 7.59 4.11 -14.69
N LYS A 110 7.54 5.28 -15.34
CA LYS A 110 7.91 6.55 -14.69
C LYS A 110 6.97 6.88 -13.53
N ALA A 111 5.67 6.65 -13.70
CA ALA A 111 4.70 6.90 -12.65
C ALA A 111 4.88 5.92 -11.48
N ALA A 112 5.06 4.63 -11.77
CA ALA A 112 5.27 3.61 -10.74
C ALA A 112 6.57 3.82 -9.94
N ASN A 113 7.66 4.19 -10.61
CA ASN A 113 8.95 4.46 -9.95
C ASN A 113 8.90 5.66 -8.98
N ARG A 114 7.90 6.55 -9.10
CA ARG A 114 7.68 7.61 -8.10
C ARG A 114 7.26 7.03 -6.76
N ILE A 115 6.48 5.94 -6.74
CA ILE A 115 6.07 5.26 -5.50
C ILE A 115 7.28 4.59 -4.87
N VAL A 116 8.07 3.83 -5.65
CA VAL A 116 9.32 3.23 -5.19
C VAL A 116 10.24 4.28 -4.57
N ASN A 117 10.51 5.37 -5.30
CA ASN A 117 11.37 6.45 -4.80
C ASN A 117 10.78 7.14 -3.55
N PHE A 118 9.46 7.32 -3.48
CA PHE A 118 8.83 7.89 -2.29
C PHE A 118 9.02 7.01 -1.06
N LEU A 119 8.85 5.68 -1.19
CA LEU A 119 9.05 4.74 -0.09
C LEU A 119 10.50 4.73 0.38
N LEU A 120 11.47 4.70 -0.56
CA LEU A 120 12.89 4.79 -0.24
C LEU A 120 13.24 6.10 0.50
N GLN A 121 12.68 7.23 0.08
CA GLN A 121 12.83 8.51 0.79
C GLN A 121 12.22 8.51 2.19
N ARG A 122 11.31 7.59 2.49
CA ARG A 122 10.68 7.41 3.81
C ARG A 122 11.35 6.33 4.65
N GLY A 123 12.50 5.82 4.23
CA GLY A 123 13.26 4.81 4.99
C GLY A 123 12.71 3.40 4.82
N ALA A 124 12.18 3.09 3.64
CA ALA A 124 11.85 1.71 3.29
C ALA A 124 13.10 0.83 3.33
N ASP A 125 12.99 -0.32 4.01
CA ASP A 125 14.05 -1.31 4.17
C ASP A 125 14.34 -1.98 2.82
N LEU A 126 15.58 -1.88 2.36
CA LEU A 126 16.04 -2.47 1.11
C LEU A 126 16.10 -4.00 1.16
N SER A 127 16.21 -4.57 2.37
CA SER A 127 16.16 -6.02 2.59
C SER A 127 14.74 -6.58 2.63
N SER A 128 13.72 -5.71 2.57
CA SER A 128 12.33 -6.12 2.60
C SER A 128 11.95 -7.00 1.41
N THR A 129 11.04 -7.93 1.69
CA THR A 129 10.67 -9.00 0.78
C THR A 129 9.19 -8.95 0.39
N ASP A 130 8.82 -9.74 -0.62
CA ASP A 130 7.43 -10.12 -0.84
C ASP A 130 7.00 -11.28 0.08
N HIS A 131 5.80 -11.82 -0.18
CA HIS A 131 5.17 -12.90 0.58
C HIS A 131 5.93 -14.25 0.51
N ILE A 132 6.78 -14.47 -0.49
CA ILE A 132 7.63 -15.68 -0.59
C ILE A 132 9.07 -15.44 -0.12
N GLY A 133 9.37 -14.25 0.41
CA GLY A 133 10.71 -13.92 0.88
C GLY A 133 11.66 -13.44 -0.21
N THR A 134 11.17 -13.06 -1.39
CA THR A 134 12.00 -12.50 -2.46
C THR A 134 12.30 -11.04 -2.18
N PRO A 135 13.58 -10.61 -2.09
CA PRO A 135 13.93 -9.21 -1.86
C PRO A 135 13.50 -8.30 -3.01
N ALA A 136 13.16 -7.05 -2.70
CA ALA A 136 12.73 -6.05 -3.68
C ALA A 136 13.69 -5.90 -4.87
N LEU A 137 15.02 -5.95 -4.65
CA LEU A 137 16.01 -5.88 -5.72
C LEU A 137 15.92 -7.08 -6.68
N HIS A 138 15.74 -8.30 -6.14
CA HIS A 138 15.63 -9.51 -6.94
C HIS A 138 14.37 -9.49 -7.82
N LEU A 139 13.26 -8.95 -7.31
CA LEU A 139 12.04 -8.75 -8.09
C LEU A 139 12.28 -7.80 -9.28
N ALA A 140 13.02 -6.70 -9.07
CA ALA A 140 13.33 -5.76 -10.15
C ALA A 140 14.27 -6.38 -11.20
N THR A 141 15.28 -7.14 -10.78
CA THR A 141 16.24 -7.77 -11.70
C THR A 141 15.61 -8.93 -12.49
N ALA A 142 14.80 -9.77 -11.83
CA ALA A 142 14.12 -10.88 -12.49
C ALA A 142 13.16 -10.41 -13.59
N ALA A 143 12.51 -9.25 -13.40
CA ALA A 143 11.66 -8.63 -14.40
C ALA A 143 12.42 -7.81 -15.46
N GLY A 144 13.76 -7.70 -15.39
CA GLY A 144 14.54 -6.86 -16.27
C GLY A 144 14.25 -5.36 -16.12
N ASN A 145 13.74 -4.92 -14.96
CA ASN A 145 13.39 -3.53 -14.70
C ASN A 145 14.63 -2.73 -14.23
N HIS A 146 15.56 -2.50 -15.17
CA HIS A 146 16.84 -1.85 -14.93
C HIS A 146 16.71 -0.49 -14.22
N LYS A 147 15.64 0.27 -14.49
CA LYS A 147 15.42 1.58 -13.85
C LYS A 147 15.09 1.44 -12.38
N THR A 148 14.22 0.49 -12.03
CA THR A 148 13.86 0.22 -10.63
C THR A 148 15.02 -0.40 -9.89
N ALA A 149 15.73 -1.36 -10.51
CA ALA A 149 16.94 -1.94 -9.93
C ALA A 149 17.99 -0.86 -9.63
N LYS A 150 18.23 0.05 -10.58
CA LYS A 150 19.13 1.19 -10.36
C LYS A 150 18.68 2.09 -9.22
N LEU A 151 17.38 2.42 -9.11
CA LEU A 151 16.86 3.22 -7.99
C LEU A 151 17.10 2.57 -6.62
N LEU A 152 16.99 1.25 -6.54
CA LEU A 152 17.24 0.49 -5.32
C LEU A 152 18.74 0.50 -4.97
N LEU A 153 19.62 0.30 -5.96
CA LEU A 153 21.08 0.35 -5.80
C LEU A 153 21.59 1.75 -5.45
N ASP A 154 21.04 2.81 -6.06
CA ASP A 154 21.43 4.19 -5.75
C ASP A 154 21.06 4.60 -4.30
N LYS A 155 20.23 3.81 -3.63
CA LYS A 155 19.81 4.00 -2.23
C LYS A 155 20.42 2.98 -1.26
N GLY A 156 21.16 1.99 -1.77
CA GLY A 156 21.74 0.86 -1.03
C GLY A 156 23.23 0.71 -1.28
#